data_AF-A0A804P4W1-F1
#
_entry.id   AF-A0A804P4W1-F1
#
_cell.length_a   1.000
_cell.length_b   1.000
_cell.length_c   1.000
_cell.angle_alpha   90.00
_cell.angle_beta   90.00
_cell.angle_gamma   90.00
#
_symmetry.space_group_name_H-M   'P 1'
#
loop_
_entity.id
_entity.type
_entity.pdbx_description
1 polymer ?
#
loop_
_entity_poly.entity_id
_entity_poly.type
_entity_poly.pdbx_seq_one_letter_code
_entity_poly.pdbx_strand_id
1 'polypeptide(L)'
;MEFVGSTVESLTMEERMTLCNMVIEAGGKNGVVPADETTFKYLEGKTSVDYEPVYSDAQARFFSDYRFDVSKLEPVVAKVCWRIIFCNRHLLLVFL
;
A
#
# COMPACT_ATOMS: atom_id res chain seq x y z
N MET A 1 -5.80 5.58 3.21
CA MET A 1 -5.55 5.65 1.77
C MET A 1 -5.78 4.26 1.24
N GLU A 2 -6.64 4.11 0.24
CA GLU A 2 -6.94 2.80 -0.35
C GLU A 2 -6.34 2.75 -1.75
N PHE A 3 -5.65 1.65 -2.06
CA PHE A 3 -5.07 1.41 -3.38
C PHE A 3 -5.86 0.31 -4.08
N VAL A 4 -6.31 0.60 -5.30
CA VAL A 4 -7.13 -0.30 -6.13
C VAL A 4 -6.68 -0.24 -7.58
N GLY A 5 -7.08 -1.24 -8.36
CA GLY A 5 -6.84 -1.31 -9.80
C GLY A 5 -5.82 -2.37 -10.19
N SER A 6 -5.78 -2.68 -11.48
CA SER A 6 -5.07 -3.84 -12.02
C SER A 6 -3.57 -3.87 -11.69
N THR A 7 -2.91 -2.72 -11.62
CA THR A 7 -1.50 -2.67 -11.22
C THR A 7 -1.32 -3.15 -9.79
N VAL A 8 -2.14 -2.68 -8.85
CA VAL A 8 -2.05 -3.07 -7.43
C VAL A 8 -2.42 -4.54 -7.25
N GLU A 9 -3.43 -5.01 -7.99
CA GLU A 9 -3.83 -6.42 -8.04
C GLU A 9 -2.70 -7.33 -8.56
N SER A 10 -1.84 -6.83 -9.46
CA SER A 10 -0.70 -7.60 -9.97
C SER A 10 0.50 -7.70 -9.00
N LEU A 11 0.53 -6.87 -7.95
CA LEU A 11 1.62 -6.86 -6.97
C LEU A 11 1.56 -8.09 -6.06
N THR A 12 2.74 -8.57 -5.64
CA THR A 12 2.87 -9.60 -4.61
C THR A 12 2.43 -9.07 -3.23
N MET A 13 2.25 -9.97 -2.26
CA MET A 13 1.86 -9.55 -0.92
C MET A 13 2.92 -8.65 -0.28
N GLU A 14 4.20 -8.95 -0.48
CA GLU A 14 5.32 -8.16 0.04
C GLU A 14 5.34 -6.75 -0.56
N GLU A 15 5.14 -6.64 -1.88
CA GLU A 15 5.06 -5.35 -2.57
C GLU A 15 3.86 -4.52 -2.06
N ARG A 16 2.72 -5.15 -1.81
CA ARG A 16 1.55 -4.49 -1.19
C ARG A 16 1.83 -4.02 0.23
N MET A 17 2.52 -4.83 1.04
CA MET A 17 2.94 -4.45 2.40
C MET A 17 3.87 -3.23 2.38
N THR A 18 4.82 -3.20 1.45
CA THR A 18 5.72 -2.06 1.24
C THR A 18 4.94 -0.81 0.79
N LEU A 19 4.03 -0.94 -0.17
CA LEU A 19 3.18 0.17 -0.63
C LEU A 19 2.32 0.75 0.51
N CYS A 20 1.71 -0.10 1.34
CA CYS A 20 0.93 0.32 2.50
C CYS A 20 1.80 0.96 3.59
N ASN A 21 3.04 0.52 3.76
CA ASN A 21 3.99 1.16 4.66
C ASN A 21 4.26 2.61 4.22
N MET A 22 4.47 2.82 2.91
CA MET A 22 4.73 4.14 2.31
C MET A 22 3.58 5.15 2.44
N VAL A 23 2.39 4.74 2.89
CA VAL A 23 1.27 5.65 3.14
C VAL A 23 1.55 6.60 4.29
N ILE A 24 2.36 6.18 5.28
CA ILE A 24 2.72 7.03 6.42
C ILE A 24 3.53 8.24 5.95
N GLU A 25 4.43 8.05 4.99
CA GLU A 25 5.27 9.07 4.36
C GLU A 25 4.44 10.06 3.53
N ALA A 26 3.32 9.60 2.97
CA ALA A 26 2.33 10.44 2.32
C ALA A 26 1.41 11.20 3.31
N GLY A 27 1.65 11.05 4.62
CA GLY A 27 0.84 11.66 5.68
C GLY A 27 -0.48 10.94 5.96
N GLY A 28 -0.69 9.76 5.38
CA GLY A 28 -1.83 8.91 5.69
C GLY A 28 -1.64 8.18 7.03
N LYS A 29 -2.75 7.80 7.68
CA LYS A 29 -2.68 7.02 8.93
C LYS A 29 -2.66 5.51 8.71
N ASN A 30 -3.25 5.07 7.61
CA ASN A 30 -3.32 3.67 7.22
C ASN A 30 -3.40 3.54 5.69
N GLY A 31 -2.69 2.53 5.16
CA GLY A 31 -2.79 2.07 3.77
C GLY A 31 -3.62 0.79 3.71
N VAL A 32 -4.55 0.71 2.77
CA VAL A 32 -5.42 -0.45 2.58
C VAL A 32 -5.34 -0.89 1.12
N VAL A 33 -5.19 -2.19 0.91
CA VAL A 33 -5.40 -2.86 -0.38
C VAL A 33 -6.49 -3.89 -0.15
N PRO A 34 -7.54 -3.95 -0.99
CA PRO A 34 -8.58 -4.98 -0.87
C PRO A 34 -8.00 -6.39 -0.86
N ALA A 35 -8.54 -7.24 0.00
CA ALA A 35 -8.12 -8.63 0.08
C ALA A 35 -8.61 -9.42 -1.15
N ASP A 36 -7.69 -10.10 -1.81
CA ASP A 36 -7.96 -10.94 -2.98
C ASP A 36 -7.27 -12.30 -2.85
N GLU A 37 -7.23 -13.08 -3.93
CA GLU A 37 -6.58 -14.39 -3.98
C GLU A 37 -5.12 -14.34 -3.51
N THR A 38 -4.37 -13.27 -3.83
CA THR A 38 -2.98 -13.11 -3.37
C THR A 38 -2.92 -13.00 -1.85
N THR A 39 -3.87 -12.29 -1.26
CA THR A 39 -3.98 -12.15 0.20
C THR A 39 -4.38 -13.47 0.85
N PHE A 40 -5.38 -14.18 0.31
CA PHE A 40 -5.85 -15.45 0.86
C PHE A 40 -4.78 -16.54 0.78
N LYS A 41 -4.07 -16.62 -0.35
CA LYS A 41 -2.93 -17.52 -0.52
C LYS A 41 -1.79 -17.19 0.44
N TYR A 42 -1.53 -15.91 0.71
CA TYR A 42 -0.53 -15.52 1.70
C TYR A 42 -0.91 -15.93 3.12
N LEU A 43 -2.21 -15.91 3.46
CA LEU A 43 -2.73 -16.30 4.77
C LEU A 43 -2.81 -17.83 4.95
N GLU A 44 -2.83 -18.60 3.86
CA GLU A 44 -2.86 -20.06 3.90
C GLU A 44 -1.66 -20.62 4.71
N GLY A 45 -1.97 -21.40 5.74
CA GLY A 45 -0.97 -21.95 6.66
C GLY A 45 -0.37 -20.96 7.68
N LYS A 46 -0.68 -19.66 7.60
CA LYS A 46 -0.23 -18.65 8.58
C LYS A 46 -1.20 -18.46 9.74
N THR A 47 -2.46 -18.82 9.55
CA THR A 47 -3.50 -18.77 10.59
C THR A 47 -4.44 -19.95 10.45
N SER A 48 -4.94 -20.45 11.59
CA SER A 48 -6.01 -21.44 11.68
C SER A 48 -7.33 -20.81 12.17
N VAL A 49 -7.36 -19.50 12.31
CA VAL A 49 -8.53 -18.75 12.77
C VAL A 49 -9.34 -18.31 11.55
N ASP A 50 -10.64 -18.55 11.60
CA ASP A 50 -11.57 -18.08 10.57
C ASP A 50 -11.53 -16.55 10.48
N TYR A 51 -11.51 -16.05 9.25
CA TYR A 51 -11.50 -14.62 8.97
C TYR A 51 -12.51 -14.29 7.87
N GLU A 52 -13.08 -13.09 7.95
CA GLU A 52 -13.98 -12.55 6.93
C GLU A 52 -13.33 -11.34 6.28
N PRO A 53 -13.07 -11.36 4.96
CA PRO A 53 -12.53 -10.20 4.28
C PRO A 53 -13.58 -9.07 4.25
N VAL A 54 -13.17 -7.88 4.69
CA VAL A 54 -14.00 -6.68 4.68
C VAL A 54 -13.59 -5.79 3.52
N TYR A 55 -14.58 -5.35 2.75
CA TYR A 55 -14.38 -4.52 1.57
C TYR A 55 -15.02 -3.14 1.76
N SER A 56 -14.52 -2.14 1.04
CA SER A 56 -15.16 -0.84 0.92
C SER A 56 -16.52 -0.97 0.25
N ASP A 57 -17.51 -0.22 0.75
CA ASP A 57 -18.85 -0.18 0.17
C ASP A 57 -18.80 0.28 -1.30
N ALA A 58 -19.67 -0.28 -2.15
CA ALA A 58 -19.74 0.10 -3.56
C ALA A 58 -20.07 1.59 -3.80
N GLN A 59 -20.61 2.29 -2.79
CA GLN A 59 -20.95 3.72 -2.81
C GLN A 59 -20.09 4.54 -1.83
N ALA A 60 -18.95 4.00 -1.39
CA ALA A 60 -18.03 4.71 -0.52
C ALA A 60 -17.58 6.03 -1.16
N ARG A 61 -17.64 7.13 -0.39
CA ARG A 61 -17.19 8.45 -0.85
C ARG A 61 -15.82 8.78 -0.28
N PHE A 62 -14.88 9.05 -1.17
CA PHE A 62 -13.53 9.48 -0.80
C PHE A 62 -13.43 11.00 -0.84
N PHE A 63 -12.64 11.57 0.08
CA PHE A 63 -12.34 13.01 0.08
C PHE A 63 -11.56 13.41 -1.19
N SER A 64 -10.71 12.51 -1.71
CA SER A 64 -9.96 12.71 -2.95
C SER A 64 -9.74 11.37 -3.64
N ASP A 65 -9.79 11.36 -4.97
CA ASP A 65 -9.58 10.21 -5.84
C ASP A 65 -8.48 10.58 -6.85
N TYR A 66 -7.44 9.74 -6.93
CA TYR A 66 -6.33 9.91 -7.86
C TYR A 66 -6.22 8.68 -8.74
N ARG A 67 -6.25 8.88 -10.06
CA ARG A 67 -6.08 7.82 -11.07
C ARG A 67 -4.73 7.98 -11.76
N PHE A 68 -3.95 6.90 -11.77
CA PHE A 68 -2.64 6.86 -12.40
C PHE A 68 -2.61 5.82 -13.51
N ASP A 69 -2.14 6.21 -14.69
CA ASP A 69 -1.82 5.29 -15.76
C ASP A 69 -0.38 4.82 -15.58
N VAL A 70 -0.21 3.66 -14.96
CA VAL A 70 1.11 3.12 -14.59
C VAL A 70 1.92 2.73 -15.83
N SER A 71 1.28 2.50 -16.98
CA SER A 71 2.02 2.23 -18.23
C SER A 71 2.87 3.41 -18.70
N LYS A 72 2.55 4.62 -18.23
CA LYS A 72 3.29 5.86 -18.50
C LYS A 72 4.25 6.23 -17.36
N LEU A 73 4.28 5.45 -16.27
CA LEU A 73 5.16 5.72 -15.15
C LEU A 73 6.56 5.23 -15.48
N GLU A 74 7.50 6.17 -15.57
CA GLU A 74 8.91 5.87 -15.77
C GLU A 74 9.62 5.68 -14.42
N PRO A 75 10.72 4.92 -14.37
CA PRO A 75 11.53 4.80 -13.16
C PRO A 75 12.00 6.17 -12.66
N VAL A 76 11.67 6.51 -11.42
CA VAL A 76 12.07 7.76 -10.78
C VAL A 76 13.08 7.50 -9.66
N VAL A 77 14.06 8.39 -9.53
CA VAL A 77 14.95 8.43 -8.36
C VAL A 77 14.45 9.53 -7.43
N ALA A 78 14.13 9.18 -6.19
CA ALA A 78 13.75 10.16 -5.20
C ALA A 78 14.91 11.14 -4.95
N LYS A 79 14.66 12.44 -5.14
CA LYS A 79 15.64 13.46 -4.77
C LYS A 79 15.84 13.39 -3.27
N VAL A 80 17.08 13.19 -2.84
CA VAL A 80 17.45 13.17 -1.41
C VAL A 80 17.00 14.47 -0.76
N CYS A 81 15.91 14.39 0.01
CA CYS A 81 15.42 15.49 0.83
C CYS A 81 15.57 15.06 2.29
N TRP A 82 16.63 15.54 2.93
CA TRP A 82 16.91 15.30 4.36
C TRP A 82 15.74 15.67 5.29
N ARG A 83 14.78 16.47 4.81
CA ARG A 83 13.70 17.03 5.61
C ARG A 83 12.51 16.09 5.81
N ILE A 84 12.32 15.08 4.96
CA ILE A 84 11.20 14.12 5.08
C ILE A 84 11.65 12.86 5.84
N ILE A 85 12.89 12.41 5.64
CA ILE A 85 13.38 11.14 6.22
C ILE A 85 13.82 11.28 7.69
N PHE A 86 14.05 12.50 8.19
CA PHE A 86 14.50 12.74 9.57
C PHE A 86 13.43 13.42 10.45
N CYS A 87 12.21 12.90 10.48
CA CYS A 87 11.34 13.16 11.63
C CYS A 87 11.73 12.15 12.72
N ASN A 88 12.52 12.61 13.71
CA ASN A 88 12.80 11.92 14.98
C ASN A 88 14.01 10.95 15.07
N ARG A 89 15.21 11.41 14.68
CA ARG A 89 16.56 10.92 15.11
C ARG A 89 16.88 9.41 14.98
N HIS A 90 15.93 8.59 14.57
CA HIS A 90 16.05 7.22 14.17
C HIS A 90 15.97 7.24 12.65
N LEU A 91 17.09 6.89 12.04
CA LEU A 91 17.19 6.69 10.61
C LEU A 91 16.15 5.62 10.23
N LEU A 92 14.98 6.03 9.71
CA LEU A 92 14.05 5.09 9.11
C LEU A 92 14.64 4.72 7.75
N LEU A 93 15.61 3.81 7.79
CA LEU A 93 16.04 3.04 6.64
C LEU A 93 14.82 2.23 6.22
N VAL A 94 14.10 2.70 5.20
CA VAL A 94 13.15 1.87 4.46
C VAL A 94 13.97 0.81 3.75
N PHE A 95 14.18 -0.33 4.42
CA PHE A 95 14.72 -1.53 3.80
C PHE A 95 13.67 -2.03 2.80
N LEU A 96 14.04 -2.00 1.51
CA LEU A 96 13.51 -2.94 0.52
C LEU A 96 13.88 -4.37 0.91
#